data_AF-A0A2C9PIQ8-F1
#
_entry.id   AF-A0A2C9PIQ8-F1
#
_cell.length_a   1.000
_cell.length_b   1.000
_cell.length_c   1.000
_cell.angle_alpha   90.00
_cell.angle_beta   90.00
_cell.angle_gamma   90.00
#
_symmetry.space_group_name_H-M   'P 1'
#
loop_
_entity.id
_entity.type
_entity.pdbx_description
1 polymer ?
#
loop_
_entity_poly.entity_id
_entity_poly.type
_entity_poly.pdbx_seq_one_letter_code
_entity_poly.pdbx_strand_id
1 'polypeptide(L)' 'HRTIKYLNNLIEQDHRPVKRRNKFYRSLRTASTTIKGMEAIRGLYKKTRKEGTLFGFSVCTEIKVLLGIPD' A
#
# COMPACT_ATOMS: atom_id res chain seq x y z
N HIS A 1 32.03 -16.46 -9.68
CA HIS A 1 31.52 -16.83 -8.34
C HIS A 1 30.99 -15.63 -7.54
N ARG A 2 31.75 -14.53 -7.39
CA ARG A 2 31.35 -13.37 -6.55
C ARG A 2 30.14 -12.59 -7.07
N THR A 3 30.04 -12.38 -8.38
CA THR A 3 28.91 -11.66 -9.02
C THR A 3 27.58 -12.39 -8.86
N ILE A 4 27.56 -13.71 -9.05
CA ILE A 4 26.35 -14.55 -8.88
C ILE A 4 25.85 -14.47 -7.42
N LYS A 5 26.75 -14.53 -6.43
CA LYS A 5 26.40 -14.39 -5.01
C LYS A 5 25.83 -13.00 -4.69
N TYR A 6 26.40 -11.95 -5.26
CA TYR A 6 25.88 -10.58 -5.11
C TYR A 6 24.47 -10.45 -5.69
N LEU A 7 24.25 -10.94 -6.91
CA LEU A 7 22.93 -10.91 -7.55
C LEU A 7 21.88 -11.69 -6.75
N ASN A 8 22.23 -12.88 -6.25
CA ASN A 8 21.33 -13.67 -5.41
C ASN A 8 20.97 -12.94 -4.11
N ASN A 9 21.92 -12.25 -3.49
CA ASN A 9 21.65 -11.46 -2.29
C ASN A 9 20.69 -10.30 -2.55
N LEU A 10 20.80 -9.62 -3.70
CA LEU A 10 19.87 -8.56 -4.09
C LEU A 10 18.45 -9.09 -4.27
N ILE A 11 18.30 -10.23 -4.96
CA ILE A 11 17.00 -10.87 -5.17
C ILE A 11 16.37 -11.29 -3.84
N GLU A 12 17.16 -11.89 -2.95
CA GLU A 12 16.66 -12.27 -1.63
C GLU A 12 16.33 -11.06 -0.75
N GLN A 13 17.07 -9.95 -0.87
CA GLN A 13 16.75 -8.72 -0.15
C GLN A 13 15.44 -8.09 -0.62
N ASP A 14 15.22 -8.04 -1.94
CA ASP A 14 14.02 -7.44 -2.54
C ASP A 14 12.75 -8.20 -2.16
N HIS A 15 12.78 -9.53 -2.16
CA HIS A 15 11.61 -10.34 -1.85
C HIS A 15 11.29 -10.48 -0.36
N ARG A 16 12.24 -10.20 0.55
CA ARG A 16 12.06 -10.35 2.00
C ARG A 16 10.84 -9.61 2.56
N PRO A 17 10.61 -8.32 2.27
CA PRO A 17 9.44 -7.59 2.76
C PRO A 17 8.13 -8.22 2.29
N VAL A 18 8.06 -8.68 1.04
CA VAL A 18 6.87 -9.33 0.47
C VAL A 18 6.61 -10.67 1.17
N LYS A 19 7.64 -11.52 1.32
CA LYS A 19 7.53 -12.79 2.04
C LYS A 19 7.08 -12.60 3.50
N ARG A 20 7.61 -11.59 4.21
CA ARG A 20 7.18 -11.26 5.58
C ARG A 20 5.71 -10.86 5.64
N ARG A 21 5.25 -10.01 4.72
CA ARG A 21 3.85 -9.56 4.64
C ARG A 21 2.90 -10.70 4.28
N ASN A 22 3.32 -11.60 3.39
CA ASN A 22 2.50 -12.74 2.98
C ASN A 22 2.15 -13.68 4.14
N LYS A 23 3.05 -13.81 5.13
CA LYS A 23 2.81 -14.63 6.33
C LYS A 23 1.60 -14.16 7.17
N PHE A 24 1.20 -12.89 7.06
CA PHE A 24 0.07 -12.33 7.80
C PHE A 24 -1.28 -12.57 7.12
N TYR A 25 -1.30 -12.93 5.84
CA TYR A 25 -2.55 -13.15 5.12
C TYR A 25 -2.95 -14.63 5.16
N ARG A 26 -4.21 -14.89 5.55
CA ARG A 26 -4.76 -16.25 5.60
C ARG A 26 -5.05 -16.83 4.22
N SER A 27 -5.36 -15.99 3.24
CA SER A 27 -5.65 -16.39 1.86
C SER A 27 -5.34 -15.27 0.87
N LEU A 28 -5.16 -15.62 -0.42
CA LEU A 28 -5.00 -14.64 -1.49
C LEU A 28 -6.21 -13.71 -1.62
N ARG A 29 -7.43 -14.21 -1.37
CA ARG A 29 -8.65 -13.40 -1.38
C ARG A 29 -8.58 -12.30 -0.33
N THR A 30 -8.24 -12.65 0.90
CA THR A 30 -8.12 -11.69 2.01
C THR A 30 -6.98 -10.69 1.73
N ALA A 31 -5.83 -11.18 1.27
CA ALA A 31 -4.70 -10.33 0.88
C ALA A 31 -5.09 -9.31 -0.20
N SER A 32 -5.80 -9.76 -1.24
CA SER A 32 -6.23 -8.90 -2.34
C SER A 32 -7.10 -7.76 -1.86
N THR A 33 -8.10 -8.03 -1.01
CA THR A 33 -8.97 -6.99 -0.45
C THR A 33 -8.18 -5.99 0.41
N THR A 34 -7.27 -6.47 1.27
CA THR A 34 -6.45 -5.57 2.11
C THR A 34 -5.51 -4.71 1.27
N ILE A 35 -4.85 -5.29 0.27
CA ILE A 35 -3.95 -4.55 -0.65
C ILE A 35 -4.74 -3.47 -1.39
N LYS A 36 -5.91 -3.81 -1.96
CA LYS A 36 -6.79 -2.83 -2.64
C LYS A 36 -7.17 -1.67 -1.71
N GLY A 37 -7.50 -1.95 -0.44
CA GLY A 37 -7.79 -0.91 0.55
C GLY A 37 -6.59 0.01 0.80
N MET A 38 -5.39 -0.55 0.98
CA MET A 38 -4.16 0.25 1.14
C MET A 38 -3.84 1.10 -0.09
N GLU A 39 -4.06 0.55 -1.30
CA GLU A 39 -3.87 1.27 -2.56
C GLU A 39 -4.87 2.41 -2.73
N ALA A 40 -6.13 2.21 -2.35
CA ALA A 40 -7.15 3.25 -2.36
C ALA A 40 -6.78 4.41 -1.42
N ILE A 41 -6.37 4.12 -0.18
CA ILE A 41 -5.91 5.14 0.79
C ILE A 41 -4.70 5.90 0.23
N ARG A 42 -3.72 5.18 -0.33
CA ARG A 42 -2.53 5.78 -0.95
C ARG A 42 -2.91 6.64 -2.17
N GLY A 43 -3.91 6.23 -2.93
CA GLY A 43 -4.45 6.98 -4.06
C GLY A 43 -5.06 8.31 -3.62
N LEU A 44 -5.92 8.28 -2.60
CA LEU A 44 -6.52 9.46 -1.99
C LEU A 44 -5.45 10.43 -1.47
N TYR A 45 -4.48 9.93 -0.71
CA TYR A 45 -3.37 10.75 -0.21
C TYR A 45 -2.57 11.43 -1.33
N LYS A 46 -2.31 10.71 -2.43
CA LYS A 46 -1.59 11.29 -3.58
C LYS A 46 -2.43 12.34 -4.30
N LYS A 47 -3.75 12.16 -4.37
CA LYS A 47 -4.68 13.11 -4.99
C LYS A 47 -4.70 14.42 -4.18
N THR A 48 -4.94 14.36 -2.88
CA THR A 48 -4.97 15.53 -1.98
C THR A 48 -3.63 16.24 -1.91
N ARG A 49 -2.52 15.48 -1.95
CA ARG A 49 -1.18 16.07 -2.09
C ARG A 49 -0.99 16.86 -3.39
N LYS A 50 -1.55 16.41 -4.51
CA LYS A 50 -1.48 17.14 -5.79
C LYS A 50 -2.38 18.38 -5.80
N GLU A 51 -3.50 18.32 -5.08
CA GLU A 51 -4.47 19.41 -4.97
C GLU A 51 -4.03 20.50 -3.97
N GLY A 52 -2.95 20.27 -3.22
CA GLY A 52 -2.41 21.24 -2.26
C GLY A 52 -3.16 21.28 -0.92
N THR A 53 -4.17 20.44 -0.74
CA THR A 53 -5.03 20.35 0.46
C THR A 53 -4.53 19.33 1.48
N LEU A 54 -3.22 19.04 1.48
CA LEU A 54 -2.64 18.02 2.36
C LEU A 54 -2.78 18.36 3.86
N PHE A 55 -2.77 19.66 4.20
CA PHE A 55 -2.99 20.12 5.56
C PHE A 55 -4.46 19.87 5.95
N GLY A 56 -4.69 19.04 6.97
CA GLY A 56 -6.03 18.59 7.35
C GLY A 56 -6.49 17.29 6.67
N PHE A 57 -5.61 16.59 5.93
CA PHE A 57 -5.94 15.30 5.33
C PHE A 57 -6.42 14.29 6.39
N SER A 58 -7.62 13.78 6.19
CA SER A 58 -8.21 12.70 6.98
C SER A 58 -8.75 11.64 6.03
N VAL A 59 -8.23 10.42 6.13
CA VAL A 59 -8.68 9.29 5.30
C VAL A 59 -10.19 9.08 5.45
N CYS A 60 -10.73 9.22 6.66
CA CYS A 60 -12.16 9.06 6.92
C CYS A 60 -13.00 10.11 6.19
N THR A 61 -12.57 11.38 6.23
CA THR A 61 -13.27 12.49 5.56
C THR A 61 -13.22 12.33 4.04
N GLU A 62 -12.06 11.99 3.49
CA GLU A 62 -11.89 11.77 2.05
C GLU A 62 -12.71 10.58 1.54
N ILE A 63 -12.80 9.50 2.33
CA ILE A 63 -13.66 8.36 2.02
C ILE A 63 -15.14 8.75 2.10
N LYS A 64 -15.57 9.50 3.13
CA LYS A 64 -16.95 10.00 3.23
C LYS A 64 -17.33 10.84 2.01
N VAL A 65 -16.48 11.80 1.63
CA VAL A 65 -16.65 12.64 0.45
C VAL A 65 -16.73 11.81 -0.83
N LEU A 66 -15.84 10.82 -1.00
CA LEU A 66 -15.86 9.93 -2.15
C LEU A 66 -17.14 9.10 -2.24
N LEU A 67 -17.70 8.69 -1.09
CA LEU A 67 -18.90 7.87 -1.00
C LEU A 67 -20.19 8.71 -0.90
N GLY A 68 -20.10 10.04 -0.89
CA GLY A 68 -21.24 10.95 -0.74
C GLY A 68 -21.97 10.80 0.60
N ILE A 69 -21.28 10.36 1.64
CA ILE A 69 -21.85 10.17 2.98
C ILE A 69 -21.84 11.53 3.69
N PRO A 70 -23.01 12.05 4.14
CA PRO A 70 -23.07 13.28 4.90
C PRO A 70 -22.38 13.13 6.27
N ASP A 71 -21.87 14.23 6.81
CA ASP A 71 -21.15 14.24 8.07
C ASP A 71 -22.00 13.93 9.31
#